data_AF-A0A6J0PAQ3-F1
#
_entry.id   AF-A0A6J0PAQ3-F1
#
_cell.length_a   1.000
_cell.length_b   1.000
_cell.length_c   1.000
_cell.angle_alpha   90.00
_cell.angle_beta   90.00
_cell.angle_gamma   90.00
#
_symmetry.space_group_name_H-M   'P 1'
#
loop_
_entity.id
_entity.type
_entity.pdbx_description
1 polymer ?
#
loop_
_entity_poly.entity_id
_entity_poly.type
_entity_poly.pdbx_seq_one_letter_code
_entity_poly.pdbx_strand_id
1 'polypeptide(L)'
;MKGTFATRVSGSSDLYQVNKRRPYHSINFVIAHDGFTLCDLVSYNFKHNDANGEGGKDGTNDNLSWNCGFEGETDDVNVLSLRSRQMKNFHVVLMISQGTPMMLMGDEYGHTRHGNNNSYGHDTAMNHFQWGQLVARKDDHFRFFSEMIKFRRKHSILRHNRFLTKNDVTWHEHYWDNPESKFLAFTLHDEKLGGDIYLAVNAHDYFVKVAIPSPPQKQQWHRVWCDEDGDNDGDGTSGGSGEGDVCSGGGDVV
;
A
#
# COMPACT_ATOMS: atom_id res chain seq x y z
N MET A 1 -12.06 12.72 -2.30
CA MET A 1 -11.49 11.42 -1.87
C MET A 1 -9.98 11.50 -1.64
N LYS A 2 -9.20 12.07 -2.56
CA LYS A 2 -7.73 12.24 -2.43
C LYS A 2 -7.26 13.09 -1.24
N GLY A 3 -7.97 14.16 -0.85
CA GLY A 3 -7.62 14.94 0.35
C GLY A 3 -7.66 14.12 1.65
N THR A 4 -8.63 13.22 1.77
CA THR A 4 -8.70 12.27 2.90
C THR A 4 -7.51 11.32 2.87
N PHE A 5 -7.16 10.78 1.71
CA PHE A 5 -6.00 9.90 1.53
C PHE A 5 -4.68 10.62 1.87
N ALA A 6 -4.46 11.84 1.37
CA ALA A 6 -3.32 12.68 1.71
C ALA A 6 -3.19 12.89 3.23
N THR A 7 -4.32 13.12 3.92
CA THR A 7 -4.37 13.24 5.37
C THR A 7 -3.98 11.92 6.07
N ARG A 8 -4.45 10.77 5.58
CA ARG A 8 -4.05 9.45 6.11
C ARG A 8 -2.56 9.19 5.97
N VAL A 9 -2.02 9.39 4.77
CA VAL A 9 -0.59 9.20 4.48
C VAL A 9 0.30 10.15 5.30
N SER A 10 -0.20 11.33 5.63
CA SER A 10 0.49 12.32 6.47
C SER A 10 0.37 12.08 7.99
N GLY A 11 -0.21 10.96 8.41
CA GLY A 11 -0.30 10.57 9.82
C GLY A 11 -1.56 11.04 10.54
N SER A 12 -2.62 11.37 9.80
CA SER A 12 -3.97 11.66 10.32
C SER A 12 -4.01 12.79 11.36
N SER A 13 -3.45 13.95 11.01
CA SER A 13 -3.40 15.13 11.88
C SER A 13 -4.79 15.58 12.37
N ASP A 14 -5.81 15.44 11.53
CA ASP A 14 -7.21 15.70 11.88
C ASP A 14 -7.71 14.88 13.08
N LEU A 15 -7.23 13.66 13.27
CA LEU A 15 -7.61 12.80 14.40
C LEU A 15 -6.71 12.97 15.62
N TYR A 16 -5.40 13.17 15.42
CA TYR A 16 -4.40 13.10 16.49
C TYR A 16 -3.88 14.47 16.94
N GLN A 17 -3.73 15.43 16.03
CA GLN A 17 -3.16 16.75 16.34
C GLN A 17 -4.08 17.55 17.26
N VAL A 18 -5.40 17.44 17.06
CA VAL A 18 -6.43 18.10 17.89
C VAL A 18 -6.30 17.75 19.38
N ASN A 19 -5.79 16.56 19.69
CA ASN A 19 -5.59 16.05 21.05
C ASN A 19 -4.14 16.16 21.52
N LYS A 20 -3.32 17.01 20.89
CA LYS A 20 -1.87 17.16 21.16
C LYS A 20 -1.07 15.86 21.05
N ARG A 21 -1.60 14.84 20.36
CA ARG A 21 -0.88 13.61 20.03
C ARG A 21 0.06 13.87 18.85
N ARG A 22 0.94 12.91 18.63
CA ARG A 22 1.96 12.89 17.55
C ARG A 22 1.60 11.84 16.48
N PRO A 23 2.16 11.91 15.26
CA PRO A 23 1.84 10.96 14.19
C PRO A 23 2.00 9.49 14.59
N TYR A 24 3.04 9.15 15.34
CA TYR A 24 3.31 7.77 15.80
C TYR A 24 2.26 7.19 16.77
N HIS A 25 1.33 8.01 17.26
CA HIS A 25 0.17 7.52 18.00
C HIS A 25 -0.92 6.92 17.09
N SER A 26 -0.84 7.16 15.78
CA SER A 26 -1.65 6.48 14.78
C SER A 26 -1.08 5.09 14.54
N ILE A 27 -1.85 4.07 14.89
CA ILE A 27 -1.60 2.71 14.42
C ILE A 27 -2.29 2.59 13.07
N ASN A 28 -1.50 2.58 12.00
CA ASN A 28 -1.99 2.43 10.65
C ASN A 28 -2.05 0.94 10.32
N PHE A 29 -3.16 0.48 9.78
CA PHE A 29 -3.31 -0.89 9.30
C PHE A 29 -4.29 -0.89 8.13
N VAL A 30 -4.13 -1.86 7.22
CA VAL A 30 -5.06 -2.10 6.12
C VAL A 30 -6.08 -3.15 6.54
N ILE A 31 -5.59 -4.21 7.18
CA ILE A 31 -6.39 -5.31 7.69
C ILE A 31 -5.96 -5.67 9.13
N ALA A 32 -6.79 -6.44 9.83
CA ALA A 32 -6.53 -6.94 11.17
C ALA A 32 -7.00 -8.40 11.26
N HIS A 33 -6.91 -8.99 12.46
CA HIS A 33 -7.40 -10.35 12.66
C HIS A 33 -8.91 -10.45 12.44
N ASP A 34 -9.66 -9.39 12.77
CA ASP A 34 -11.06 -9.21 12.39
C ASP A 34 -11.14 -8.67 10.96
N GLY A 35 -12.01 -9.26 10.13
CA GLY A 35 -12.12 -8.94 8.72
C GLY A 35 -11.31 -9.87 7.82
N PHE A 36 -11.20 -9.48 6.56
CA PHE A 36 -10.41 -10.21 5.56
C PHE A 36 -8.92 -10.15 5.84
N THR A 37 -8.20 -11.19 5.41
CA THR A 37 -6.76 -11.10 5.16
C THR A 37 -6.46 -10.15 4.00
N LEU A 38 -5.19 -9.75 3.82
CA LEU A 38 -4.85 -8.90 2.68
C LEU A 38 -5.09 -9.60 1.33
N CYS A 39 -4.87 -10.92 1.26
CA CYS A 39 -5.16 -11.71 0.06
C CYS A 39 -6.67 -11.79 -0.20
N ASP A 40 -7.49 -11.97 0.85
CA ASP A 40 -8.93 -12.06 0.69
C ASP A 40 -9.56 -10.70 0.34
N LEU A 41 -8.98 -9.60 0.84
CA LEU A 41 -9.40 -8.23 0.52
C LEU A 41 -9.36 -7.94 -1.00
N VAL A 42 -8.44 -8.59 -1.73
CA VAL A 42 -8.29 -8.47 -3.18
C VAL A 42 -8.89 -9.65 -3.96
N SER A 43 -9.49 -10.62 -3.26
CA SER A 43 -10.00 -11.86 -3.87
C SER A 43 -11.50 -12.08 -3.69
N TYR A 44 -12.14 -11.37 -2.77
CA TYR A 44 -13.55 -11.59 -2.42
C TYR A 44 -14.31 -10.27 -2.29
N ASN A 45 -15.47 -10.16 -2.93
CA ASN A 45 -16.42 -9.06 -2.73
C ASN A 45 -17.36 -9.34 -1.55
N PHE A 46 -17.60 -10.60 -1.23
CA PHE A 46 -18.53 -11.01 -0.17
C PHE A 46 -17.84 -11.95 0.82
N LYS A 47 -18.31 -11.93 2.06
CA LYS A 47 -17.83 -12.85 3.10
C LYS A 47 -18.37 -14.27 2.86
N HIS A 48 -17.53 -15.26 3.11
CA HIS A 48 -17.80 -16.70 3.00
C HIS A 48 -17.58 -17.36 4.38
N ASN A 49 -18.45 -16.99 5.32
CA ASN A 49 -18.34 -17.40 6.73
C ASN A 49 -19.16 -18.67 7.05
N ASP A 50 -19.60 -19.44 6.05
CA ASP A 50 -20.50 -20.58 6.25
C ASP A 50 -19.93 -21.62 7.23
N ALA A 51 -18.61 -21.78 7.23
CA ALA A 51 -17.89 -22.67 8.16
C ALA A 51 -18.04 -22.27 9.64
N ASN A 52 -18.48 -21.05 9.94
CA ASN A 52 -18.73 -20.58 11.32
C ASN A 52 -20.05 -21.14 11.89
N GLY A 53 -20.96 -21.62 11.04
CA GLY A 53 -22.23 -22.21 11.48
C GLY A 53 -23.33 -21.20 11.84
N GLU A 54 -23.10 -19.91 11.63
CA GLU A 54 -24.05 -18.82 11.95
C GLU A 54 -24.89 -18.38 10.74
N GLY A 55 -24.86 -19.14 9.64
CA GLY A 55 -25.61 -18.88 8.41
C GLY A 55 -25.20 -17.57 7.72
N GLY A 56 -23.91 -17.23 7.75
CA GLY A 56 -23.35 -16.02 7.14
C GLY A 56 -23.78 -14.70 7.82
N LYS A 57 -24.33 -14.76 9.03
CA LYS A 57 -24.82 -13.55 9.75
C LYS A 57 -23.72 -12.84 10.53
N ASP A 58 -22.63 -13.53 10.83
CA ASP A 58 -21.50 -13.05 11.59
C ASP A 58 -20.46 -12.33 10.71
N GLY A 59 -19.57 -11.53 11.30
CA GLY A 59 -18.58 -10.73 10.57
C GLY A 59 -19.16 -9.49 9.88
N THR A 60 -18.27 -8.62 9.37
CA THR A 60 -18.66 -7.36 8.71
C THR A 60 -19.17 -7.59 7.28
N ASN A 61 -20.16 -6.82 6.86
CA ASN A 61 -20.62 -6.78 5.46
C ASN A 61 -19.87 -5.72 4.64
N ASP A 62 -19.35 -4.68 5.29
CA ASP A 62 -18.67 -3.56 4.66
C ASP A 62 -17.16 -3.77 4.69
N ASN A 63 -16.67 -4.66 3.83
CA ASN A 63 -15.24 -5.02 3.77
C ASN A 63 -14.39 -4.02 2.96
N LEU A 64 -15.03 -3.16 2.15
CA LEU A 64 -14.35 -2.28 1.19
C LEU A 64 -13.35 -3.04 0.29
N SER A 65 -13.71 -4.27 -0.06
CA SER A 65 -12.90 -5.21 -0.84
C SER A 65 -13.23 -5.14 -2.33
N TRP A 66 -12.33 -5.67 -3.16
CA TRP A 66 -12.57 -5.87 -4.58
C TRP A 66 -11.87 -7.13 -5.05
N ASN A 67 -12.62 -8.06 -5.63
CA ASN A 67 -12.12 -9.37 -6.06
C ASN A 67 -11.22 -9.37 -7.30
N CYS A 68 -10.90 -8.18 -7.83
CA CYS A 68 -10.06 -7.97 -9.02
C CYS A 68 -10.57 -8.66 -10.30
N GLY A 69 -11.88 -8.94 -10.38
CA GLY A 69 -12.56 -9.45 -11.58
C GLY A 69 -13.09 -10.88 -11.46
N PHE A 70 -12.69 -11.63 -10.42
CA PHE A 70 -13.17 -12.99 -10.19
C PHE A 70 -13.36 -13.25 -8.69
N GLU A 71 -14.43 -13.92 -8.27
CA GLU A 71 -14.68 -14.19 -6.84
C GLU A 71 -13.94 -15.47 -6.40
N GLY A 72 -13.01 -15.34 -5.44
CA GLY A 72 -12.26 -16.45 -4.87
C GLY A 72 -11.06 -16.91 -5.70
N GLU A 73 -10.70 -18.19 -5.55
CA GLU A 73 -9.55 -18.81 -6.23
C GLU A 73 -9.77 -18.85 -7.75
N THR A 74 -8.71 -18.60 -8.51
CA THR A 74 -8.73 -18.58 -9.98
C THR A 74 -7.35 -18.89 -10.54
N ASP A 75 -7.31 -19.45 -11.75
CA ASP A 75 -6.10 -19.68 -12.54
C ASP A 75 -5.88 -18.59 -13.59
N ASP A 76 -6.73 -17.56 -13.66
CA ASP A 76 -6.55 -16.44 -14.57
C ASP A 76 -5.34 -15.60 -14.16
N VAL A 77 -4.27 -15.71 -14.95
CA VAL A 77 -2.99 -15.03 -14.73
C VAL A 77 -3.12 -13.50 -14.65
N ASN A 78 -4.09 -12.89 -15.35
CA ASN A 78 -4.28 -11.44 -15.30
C ASN A 78 -4.89 -11.02 -13.96
N VAL A 79 -5.86 -11.79 -13.46
CA VAL A 79 -6.46 -11.54 -12.14
C VAL A 79 -5.41 -11.77 -11.04
N LEU A 80 -4.61 -12.84 -11.15
CA LEU A 80 -3.56 -13.14 -10.17
C LEU A 80 -2.46 -12.06 -10.14
N SER A 81 -2.01 -11.57 -11.31
CA SER A 81 -1.06 -10.45 -11.39
C SER A 81 -1.66 -9.19 -10.76
N LEU A 82 -2.89 -8.83 -11.12
CA LEU A 82 -3.56 -7.66 -10.53
C LEU A 82 -3.69 -7.77 -9.01
N ARG A 83 -4.07 -8.93 -8.47
CA ARG A 83 -4.13 -9.15 -7.01
C ARG A 83 -2.78 -9.00 -6.34
N SER A 84 -1.72 -9.57 -6.93
CA SER A 84 -0.34 -9.42 -6.45
C SER A 84 0.05 -7.94 -6.37
N ARG A 85 -0.24 -7.18 -7.44
CA ARG A 85 -0.02 -5.73 -7.51
C ARG A 85 -0.79 -5.01 -6.42
N GLN A 86 -2.10 -5.26 -6.26
CA GLN A 86 -2.91 -4.62 -5.22
C GLN A 86 -2.37 -4.90 -3.80
N MET A 87 -1.96 -6.13 -3.49
CA MET A 87 -1.35 -6.44 -2.18
C MET A 87 -0.05 -5.65 -1.96
N LYS A 88 0.80 -5.55 -2.98
CA LYS A 88 2.04 -4.75 -2.94
C LYS A 88 1.74 -3.25 -2.79
N ASN A 89 0.71 -2.74 -3.48
CA ASN A 89 0.23 -1.35 -3.40
C ASN A 89 -0.20 -0.99 -1.97
N PHE A 90 -1.01 -1.84 -1.33
CA PHE A 90 -1.42 -1.66 0.07
C PHE A 90 -0.22 -1.66 1.02
N HIS A 91 0.72 -2.58 0.84
CA HIS A 91 1.92 -2.66 1.68
C HIS A 91 2.82 -1.43 1.52
N VAL A 92 2.99 -0.93 0.29
CA VAL A 92 3.78 0.28 0.03
C VAL A 92 3.16 1.47 0.72
N VAL A 93 1.87 1.72 0.51
CA VAL A 93 1.15 2.84 1.14
C VAL A 93 1.26 2.75 2.67
N LEU A 94 1.10 1.56 3.25
CA LEU A 94 1.25 1.34 4.68
C LEU A 94 2.68 1.67 5.17
N MET A 95 3.70 1.25 4.42
CA MET A 95 5.10 1.42 4.78
C MET A 95 5.67 2.81 4.49
N ILE A 96 5.06 3.61 3.62
CA ILE A 96 5.47 5.00 3.36
C ILE A 96 4.68 6.02 4.18
N SER A 97 3.51 5.65 4.70
CA SER A 97 2.69 6.56 5.50
C SER A 97 3.36 6.95 6.83
N GLN A 98 3.15 8.19 7.27
CA GLN A 98 3.55 8.62 8.61
C GLN A 98 2.68 7.93 9.67
N GLY A 99 3.27 7.63 10.82
CA GLY A 99 2.63 6.87 11.91
C GLY A 99 3.31 5.53 12.16
N THR A 100 2.60 4.62 12.83
CA THR A 100 3.12 3.30 13.20
C THR A 100 2.37 2.23 12.42
N PRO A 101 2.99 1.59 11.41
CA PRO A 101 2.32 0.54 10.65
C PRO A 101 2.18 -0.74 11.49
N MET A 102 1.04 -1.40 11.36
CA MET A 102 0.76 -2.74 11.87
C MET A 102 0.41 -3.64 10.69
N MET A 103 1.05 -4.81 10.64
CA MET A 103 0.73 -5.87 9.70
C MET A 103 0.09 -7.03 10.44
N LEU A 104 -0.74 -7.80 9.74
CA LEU A 104 -1.23 -9.07 10.27
C LEU A 104 -0.26 -10.19 9.90
N MET A 105 -0.20 -11.18 10.79
CA MET A 105 0.44 -12.45 10.52
C MET A 105 -0.05 -13.05 9.19
N GLY A 106 0.88 -13.30 8.28
CA GLY A 106 0.63 -14.00 7.02
C GLY A 106 0.44 -13.10 5.81
N ASP A 107 0.29 -11.78 5.99
CA ASP A 107 0.27 -10.83 4.87
C ASP A 107 1.55 -10.92 4.03
N GLU A 108 2.68 -11.23 4.68
CA GLU A 108 4.01 -11.35 4.08
C GLU A 108 4.17 -12.55 3.13
N TYR A 109 3.18 -13.45 3.05
CA TYR A 109 3.12 -14.51 2.04
C TYR A 109 1.75 -14.61 1.36
N GLY A 110 0.83 -13.67 1.61
CA GLY A 110 -0.52 -13.72 1.06
C GLY A 110 -1.38 -14.81 1.67
N HIS A 111 -1.40 -14.93 2.99
CA HIS A 111 -2.28 -15.84 3.72
C HIS A 111 -3.75 -15.58 3.34
N THR A 112 -4.52 -16.65 3.18
CA THR A 112 -5.95 -16.61 2.86
C THR A 112 -6.74 -17.37 3.92
N ARG A 113 -7.95 -16.89 4.18
CA ARG A 113 -8.98 -17.59 4.95
C ARG A 113 -10.14 -18.02 4.05
N HIS A 114 -9.89 -18.09 2.74
CA HIS A 114 -10.85 -18.44 1.70
C HIS A 114 -12.14 -17.61 1.77
N GLY A 115 -12.00 -16.31 2.01
CA GLY A 115 -13.13 -15.41 2.13
C GLY A 115 -13.84 -15.44 3.50
N ASN A 116 -13.33 -16.16 4.50
CA ASN A 116 -13.85 -16.06 5.86
C ASN A 116 -13.28 -14.80 6.54
N ASN A 117 -14.13 -13.82 6.83
CA ASN A 117 -13.73 -12.54 7.43
C ASN A 117 -13.95 -12.47 8.95
N ASN A 118 -14.30 -13.61 9.58
CA ASN A 118 -14.58 -13.69 11.01
C ASN A 118 -14.20 -15.07 11.56
N SER A 119 -12.93 -15.44 11.44
CA SER A 119 -12.46 -16.80 11.72
C SER A 119 -12.30 -17.13 13.22
N TYR A 120 -13.02 -16.45 14.13
CA TYR A 120 -12.79 -16.51 15.58
C TYR A 120 -12.88 -17.92 16.19
N GLY A 121 -13.72 -18.80 15.63
CA GLY A 121 -14.01 -20.14 16.15
C GLY A 121 -13.14 -21.26 15.57
N HIS A 122 -12.13 -20.94 14.74
CA HIS A 122 -11.36 -21.94 14.00
C HIS A 122 -9.97 -22.17 14.58
N ASP A 123 -9.73 -23.36 15.14
CA ASP A 123 -8.37 -23.86 15.43
C ASP A 123 -7.90 -24.79 14.31
N THR A 124 -7.67 -24.21 13.14
CA THR A 124 -7.30 -24.93 11.90
C THR A 124 -6.25 -24.15 11.10
N ALA A 125 -5.81 -24.72 9.98
CA ALA A 125 -4.88 -24.09 9.04
C ALA A 125 -5.30 -22.67 8.60
N MET A 126 -6.60 -22.35 8.65
CA MET A 126 -7.15 -21.01 8.40
C MET A 126 -6.53 -19.93 9.30
N ASN A 127 -6.23 -20.26 10.56
CA ASN A 127 -5.66 -19.33 11.55
C ASN A 127 -4.21 -19.67 11.94
N HIS A 128 -3.64 -20.74 11.39
CA HIS A 128 -2.25 -21.11 11.63
C HIS A 128 -1.31 -20.47 10.61
N PHE A 129 -0.10 -20.13 11.05
CA PHE A 129 0.96 -19.66 10.16
C PHE A 129 1.40 -20.78 9.20
N GLN A 130 1.38 -20.51 7.89
CA GLN A 130 1.68 -21.50 6.86
C GLN A 130 3.14 -21.41 6.39
N TRP A 131 4.06 -22.01 7.13
CA TRP A 131 5.50 -21.97 6.83
C TRP A 131 5.85 -22.47 5.41
N GLY A 132 5.17 -23.51 4.93
CA GLY A 132 5.37 -24.02 3.57
C GLY A 132 5.01 -23.00 2.49
N GLN A 133 3.93 -22.24 2.71
CA GLN A 133 3.49 -21.17 1.79
C GLN A 133 4.46 -19.99 1.79
N LEU A 134 4.98 -19.62 2.97
CA LEU A 134 6.03 -18.61 3.07
C LEU A 134 7.28 -19.02 2.29
N VAL A 135 7.74 -20.26 2.42
CA VAL A 135 8.92 -20.75 1.70
C VAL A 135 8.69 -20.72 0.19
N ALA A 136 7.50 -21.10 -0.28
CA ALA A 136 7.16 -21.09 -1.70
C ALA A 136 7.15 -19.67 -2.32
N ARG A 137 6.89 -18.64 -1.52
CA ARG A 137 6.80 -17.22 -1.97
C ARG A 137 7.97 -16.36 -1.49
N LYS A 138 9.06 -17.00 -1.05
CA LYS A 138 10.18 -16.34 -0.38
C LYS A 138 10.87 -15.28 -1.24
N ASP A 139 11.12 -15.59 -2.51
CA ASP A 139 11.96 -14.75 -3.38
C ASP A 139 11.19 -13.66 -4.14
N ASP A 140 9.87 -13.67 -4.08
CA ASP A 140 8.99 -12.64 -4.64
C ASP A 140 8.26 -11.87 -3.53
N HIS A 141 7.06 -12.32 -3.13
CA HIS A 141 6.17 -11.57 -2.24
C HIS A 141 6.81 -11.29 -0.87
N PHE A 142 7.39 -12.31 -0.23
CA PHE A 142 8.02 -12.14 1.07
C PHE A 142 9.27 -11.24 0.99
N ARG A 143 10.08 -11.38 -0.07
CA ARG A 143 11.23 -10.51 -0.34
C ARG A 143 10.77 -9.07 -0.45
N PHE A 144 9.76 -8.79 -1.27
CA PHE A 144 9.21 -7.44 -1.43
C PHE A 144 8.74 -6.84 -0.10
N PHE A 145 7.94 -7.60 0.67
CA PHE A 145 7.44 -7.13 1.96
C PHE A 145 8.57 -6.82 2.94
N SER A 146 9.58 -7.68 2.99
CA SER A 146 10.78 -7.52 3.81
C SER A 146 11.62 -6.31 3.39
N GLU A 147 11.83 -6.09 2.09
CA GLU A 147 12.60 -4.96 1.58
C GLU A 147 11.90 -3.62 1.85
N MET A 148 10.56 -3.55 1.71
CA MET A 148 9.82 -2.33 2.06
C MET A 148 9.90 -2.00 3.56
N ILE A 149 9.91 -3.01 4.45
CA ILE A 149 10.13 -2.80 5.89
C ILE A 149 11.56 -2.27 6.14
N LYS A 150 12.58 -2.85 5.48
CA LYS A 150 13.96 -2.38 5.58
C LYS A 150 14.09 -0.94 5.06
N PHE A 151 13.44 -0.64 3.94
CA PHE A 151 13.38 0.70 3.35
C PHE A 151 12.82 1.71 4.34
N ARG A 152 11.65 1.44 4.95
CA ARG A 152 11.06 2.29 6.00
C ARG A 152 12.00 2.50 7.19
N ARG A 153 12.69 1.45 7.63
CA ARG A 153 13.61 1.53 8.77
C ARG A 153 14.84 2.38 8.45
N LYS A 154 15.37 2.29 7.22
CA LYS A 154 16.54 3.05 6.77
C LYS A 154 16.24 4.54 6.61
N HIS A 155 15.02 4.90 6.21
CA HIS A 155 14.65 6.29 5.91
C HIS A 155 13.85 6.93 7.06
N SER A 156 14.49 7.82 7.83
CA SER A 156 13.84 8.52 8.96
C SER A 156 12.71 9.47 8.54
N ILE A 157 12.75 9.93 7.29
CA ILE A 157 11.75 10.76 6.61
C ILE A 157 10.36 10.08 6.59
N LEU A 158 10.29 8.76 6.74
CA LEU A 158 9.02 8.02 6.81
C LEU A 158 8.50 7.85 8.26
N ARG A 159 9.24 8.35 9.25
CA ARG A 159 9.02 8.10 10.69
C ARG A 159 9.11 9.38 11.52
N HIS A 160 8.46 10.46 11.07
CA HIS A 160 8.52 11.74 11.77
C HIS A 160 7.90 11.67 13.17
N ASN A 161 8.52 12.39 14.10
CA ASN A 161 7.99 12.59 15.46
C ASN A 161 6.98 13.75 15.57
N ARG A 162 6.82 14.53 14.50
CA ARG A 162 5.88 15.66 14.36
C ARG A 162 5.12 15.54 13.04
N PHE A 163 3.96 16.16 12.94
CA PHE A 163 3.24 16.24 11.67
C PHE A 163 4.08 16.97 10.62
N LEU A 164 3.88 16.55 9.37
CA LEU A 164 4.50 17.17 8.21
C LEU A 164 4.02 18.62 8.08
N THR A 165 4.94 19.50 7.73
CA THR A 165 4.72 20.91 7.41
C THR A 165 4.93 21.11 5.92
N LYS A 166 4.69 22.33 5.43
CA LYS A 166 4.91 22.70 4.03
C LYS A 166 6.35 22.51 3.55
N ASN A 167 7.33 22.44 4.46
CA ASN A 167 8.72 22.20 4.11
C ASN A 167 9.04 20.70 4.01
N ASP A 168 8.25 19.84 4.66
CA ASP A 168 8.52 18.39 4.67
C ASP A 168 7.85 17.66 3.49
N VAL A 169 6.83 18.26 2.88
CA VAL A 169 6.08 17.64 1.78
C VAL A 169 5.65 18.66 0.73
N THR A 170 5.93 18.33 -0.54
CA THR A 170 5.36 19.01 -1.71
C THR A 170 4.32 18.10 -2.35
N TRP A 171 3.07 18.54 -2.37
CA TRP A 171 2.00 17.83 -3.06
C TRP A 171 1.95 18.25 -4.53
N HIS A 172 1.99 17.28 -5.44
CA HIS A 172 1.89 17.49 -6.89
C HIS A 172 0.43 17.41 -7.33
N GLU A 173 -0.43 18.18 -6.65
CA GLU A 173 -1.87 18.22 -6.88
C GLU A 173 -2.37 19.67 -6.85
N HIS A 174 -3.05 20.08 -7.91
CA HIS A 174 -3.54 21.46 -8.09
C HIS A 174 -5.06 21.60 -7.92
N TYR A 175 -5.81 20.50 -8.04
CA TYR A 175 -7.28 20.46 -8.05
C TYR A 175 -7.82 19.50 -6.99
N TRP A 176 -7.63 19.83 -5.71
CA TRP A 176 -8.02 19.00 -4.56
C TRP A 176 -9.48 18.57 -4.53
N ASP A 177 -10.37 19.41 -5.05
CA ASP A 177 -11.82 19.19 -5.05
C ASP A 177 -12.32 18.35 -6.23
N ASN A 178 -11.45 17.94 -7.16
CA ASN A 178 -11.85 17.08 -8.27
C ASN A 178 -12.22 15.68 -7.75
N PRO A 179 -13.51 15.27 -7.77
CA PRO A 179 -13.94 13.98 -7.25
C PRO A 179 -13.59 12.82 -8.19
N GLU A 180 -13.37 13.09 -9.48
CA GLU A 180 -13.08 12.07 -10.50
C GLU A 180 -11.63 11.62 -10.48
N SER A 181 -10.73 12.44 -9.95
CA SER A 181 -9.30 12.14 -9.87
C SER A 181 -9.00 11.16 -8.74
N LYS A 182 -8.44 10.02 -9.12
CA LYS A 182 -7.95 8.93 -8.25
C LYS A 182 -6.43 8.86 -8.26
N PHE A 183 -5.78 9.91 -8.73
CA PHE A 183 -4.33 10.08 -8.77
C PHE A 183 -3.88 11.02 -7.63
N LEU A 184 -2.76 10.70 -6.99
CA LEU A 184 -2.09 11.59 -6.05
C LEU A 184 -0.58 11.37 -6.10
N ALA A 185 0.19 12.43 -6.24
CA ALA A 185 1.65 12.38 -6.09
C ALA A 185 2.16 13.43 -5.11
N PHE A 186 3.28 13.13 -4.45
CA PHE A 186 3.95 14.06 -3.55
C PHE A 186 5.44 13.70 -3.40
N THR A 187 6.25 14.70 -3.05
CA THR A 187 7.64 14.53 -2.64
C THR A 187 7.74 14.78 -1.14
N LEU A 188 8.38 13.86 -0.42
CA LEU A 188 8.81 14.05 0.95
C LEU A 188 10.27 14.54 0.94
N HIS A 189 10.55 15.59 1.69
CA HIS A 189 11.86 16.24 1.71
C HIS A 189 12.67 15.83 2.94
N ASP A 190 13.91 15.35 2.73
CA ASP A 190 14.85 15.09 3.83
C ASP A 190 15.92 16.19 3.87
N GLU A 191 15.63 17.26 4.61
CA GLU A 191 16.56 18.39 4.79
C GLU A 191 17.91 17.98 5.42
N LYS A 192 17.99 16.82 6.10
CA LYS A 192 19.20 16.41 6.84
C LYS A 192 20.14 15.55 6.01
N LEU A 193 19.59 14.64 5.21
CA LEU A 193 20.38 13.66 4.45
C LEU A 193 20.31 13.89 2.94
N GLY A 194 19.43 14.78 2.46
CA GLY A 194 19.26 15.07 1.03
C GLY A 194 18.70 13.89 0.24
N GLY A 195 17.97 12.99 0.89
CA GLY A 195 17.33 11.82 0.27
C GLY A 195 15.82 12.03 0.17
N ASP A 196 15.41 12.91 -0.74
CA ASP A 196 13.99 13.13 -1.03
C ASP A 196 13.37 11.84 -1.59
N ILE A 197 12.08 11.62 -1.31
CA ILE A 197 11.34 10.47 -1.80
C ILE A 197 10.14 10.99 -2.58
N TYR A 198 10.01 10.58 -3.83
CA TYR A 198 8.83 10.84 -4.65
C TYR A 198 7.88 9.64 -4.57
N LEU A 199 6.62 9.90 -4.30
CA LEU A 199 5.55 8.90 -4.40
C LEU A 199 4.50 9.39 -5.39
N ALA A 200 4.06 8.51 -6.28
CA ALA A 200 2.80 8.64 -6.97
C ALA A 200 1.90 7.45 -6.64
N VAL A 201 0.59 7.66 -6.57
CA VAL A 201 -0.42 6.62 -6.39
C VAL A 201 -1.52 6.87 -7.39
N ASN A 202 -1.77 5.89 -8.25
CA ASN A 202 -2.81 5.96 -9.24
C ASN A 202 -3.82 4.83 -9.02
N ALA A 203 -5.01 5.18 -8.54
CA ALA A 203 -6.11 4.24 -8.38
C ALA A 203 -7.13 4.30 -9.53
N HIS A 204 -6.75 4.86 -10.67
CA HIS A 204 -7.52 4.73 -11.91
C HIS A 204 -7.34 3.34 -12.53
N ASP A 205 -8.31 2.96 -13.37
CA ASP A 205 -8.26 1.80 -14.27
C ASP A 205 -7.51 2.10 -15.59
N TYR A 206 -6.90 3.29 -15.70
CA TYR A 206 -6.12 3.73 -16.84
C TYR A 206 -4.82 4.43 -16.41
N PHE A 207 -3.87 4.52 -17.35
CA PHE A 207 -2.56 5.12 -17.16
C PHE A 207 -2.64 6.64 -17.06
N VAL A 208 -1.83 7.22 -16.16
CA VAL A 208 -1.70 8.67 -16.02
C VAL A 208 -0.26 9.07 -16.29
N LYS A 209 -0.04 9.82 -17.37
CA LYS A 209 1.27 10.37 -17.69
C LYS A 209 1.57 11.59 -16.81
N VAL A 210 2.71 11.58 -16.13
CA VAL A 210 3.10 12.71 -15.26
C VAL A 210 4.55 13.14 -15.48
N ALA A 211 4.80 14.42 -15.25
CA ALA A 211 6.17 14.92 -15.18
C ALA A 211 6.67 14.76 -13.74
N ILE A 212 7.79 14.03 -13.57
CA ILE A 212 8.48 13.95 -12.29
C ILE A 212 9.19 15.30 -12.06
N PRO A 213 9.06 15.92 -10.86
CA PRO A 213 9.74 17.17 -10.57
C PRO A 213 11.26 17.02 -10.70
N SER A 214 11.94 18.11 -11.10
CA SER A 214 13.40 18.09 -11.13
C SER A 214 13.95 17.82 -9.72
N PRO A 215 14.91 16.89 -9.56
CA PRO A 215 15.51 16.61 -8.27
C PRO A 215 16.28 17.84 -7.75
N PRO A 216 16.56 17.91 -6.44
CA PRO A 216 17.43 18.95 -5.87
C PRO A 216 18.78 19.04 -6.59
N GLN A 217 19.43 20.22 -6.55
CA GLN A 217 20.68 20.45 -7.30
C GLN A 217 21.73 19.36 -7.07
N LYS A 218 22.25 18.79 -8.16
CA LYS A 218 23.24 17.70 -8.19
C LYS A 218 22.75 16.33 -7.69
N GLN A 219 21.44 16.11 -7.68
CA GLN A 219 20.84 14.82 -7.40
C GLN A 219 20.13 14.25 -8.64
N GLN A 220 19.81 12.97 -8.59
CA GLN A 220 19.04 12.26 -9.60
C GLN A 220 18.01 11.35 -8.91
N TRP A 221 16.87 11.17 -9.56
CA TRP A 221 15.85 10.23 -9.12
C TRP A 221 16.28 8.79 -9.43
N HIS A 222 15.99 7.86 -8.53
CA HIS A 222 16.30 6.45 -8.69
C HIS A 222 15.07 5.62 -8.34
N ARG A 223 14.46 4.99 -9.34
CA ARG A 223 13.28 4.16 -9.13
C ARG A 223 13.58 3.06 -8.11
N VAL A 224 12.85 3.07 -7.00
CA VAL A 224 12.92 2.04 -5.96
C VAL A 224 11.91 0.94 -6.25
N TRP A 225 10.70 1.32 -6.66
CA TRP A 225 9.63 0.38 -7.00
C TRP A 225 8.58 1.01 -7.91
N CYS A 226 8.03 0.18 -8.79
CA CYS A 226 6.91 0.44 -9.69
C CYS A 226 6.10 -0.86 -9.77
N ASP A 227 4.78 -0.76 -9.90
CA ASP A 227 3.86 -1.90 -9.86
C ASP A 227 3.62 -2.57 -11.23
N GLU A 228 4.37 -2.18 -12.27
CA GLU A 228 4.35 -2.83 -13.58
C GLU A 228 5.20 -4.11 -13.64
N ASP A 229 4.63 -5.16 -14.26
CA ASP A 229 5.35 -6.36 -14.70
C ASP A 229 6.22 -6.02 -15.92
N GLY A 230 7.35 -5.37 -15.65
CA GLY A 230 8.37 -5.09 -16.64
C GLY A 230 9.74 -5.08 -15.98
N ASP A 231 10.43 -6.22 -16.03
CA ASP A 231 11.87 -6.35 -15.86
C ASP A 231 12.61 -5.45 -16.88
N ASN A 232 12.60 -4.15 -16.62
CA ASN A 232 13.67 -3.27 -17.02
C ASN A 232 14.41 -2.88 -15.74
N ASP A 233 15.18 -3.83 -15.21
CA ASP A 233 16.45 -3.60 -14.51
C ASP A 233 17.49 -3.01 -15.49
N GLY A 234 17.05 -2.11 -16.37
CA GLY A 234 17.91 -1.25 -17.17
C GLY A 234 18.15 0.00 -16.36
N ASP A 235 19.42 0.23 -16.03
CA ASP A 235 19.98 1.46 -15.47
C ASP A 235 19.39 2.71 -16.14
N GLY A 236 18.25 3.15 -15.62
CA GLY A 236 17.50 4.30 -16.11
C GLY A 236 18.00 5.55 -15.42
N THR A 237 19.23 5.94 -15.68
CA THR A 237 19.67 7.31 -15.39
C THR A 237 18.83 8.27 -16.22
N SER A 238 17.71 8.77 -15.68
CA SER A 238 16.99 9.90 -16.26
C SER A 238 17.74 11.19 -15.91
N GLY A 239 18.83 11.42 -16.63
CA GLY A 239 19.52 12.71 -16.66
C GLY A 239 18.68 13.69 -17.49
N GLY A 240 17.98 14.59 -16.80
CA GLY A 240 17.10 15.59 -17.42
C GLY A 240 15.62 15.27 -17.16
N SER A 241 14.78 16.30 -17.22
CA SER A 241 13.32 16.24 -17.04
C SER A 241 12.71 15.05 -17.80
N GLY A 242 12.55 13.93 -17.11
CA GLY A 242 12.02 12.70 -17.65
C GLY A 242 10.52 12.67 -17.46
N GLU A 243 9.78 12.46 -18.55
CA GLU A 243 8.39 12.02 -18.47
C GLU A 243 8.38 10.60 -17.86
N GLY A 244 7.60 10.40 -16.81
CA GLY A 244 7.35 9.09 -16.22
C GLY A 244 5.87 8.76 -16.37
N ASP A 245 5.55 7.59 -16.92
CA ASP A 245 4.18 7.10 -16.88
C ASP A 245 3.92 6.52 -15.50
N VAL A 246 2.85 6.96 -14.81
CA VAL A 246 2.41 6.37 -13.54
C VAL A 246 1.24 5.42 -13.81
N CYS A 247 1.44 4.17 -13.43
CA CYS A 247 0.68 3.02 -13.88
C CYS A 247 -0.74 2.93 -13.32
N SER A 248 -1.65 2.25 -14.02
CA SER A 248 -3.04 2.06 -13.58
C SER A 248 -3.15 1.09 -12.40
N GLY A 249 -3.59 1.57 -11.23
CA GLY A 249 -3.95 0.71 -10.09
C GLY A 249 -2.92 0.63 -8.96
N GLY A 250 -1.72 1.22 -9.10
CA GLY A 250 -0.69 1.18 -8.06
C GLY A 250 0.14 2.42 -7.87
N GLY A 251 1.10 2.30 -6.96
CA GLY A 251 1.99 3.38 -6.59
C GLY A 251 3.34 3.26 -7.27
N ASP A 252 3.98 4.40 -7.53
CA ASP A 252 5.39 4.48 -7.89
C ASP A 252 6.13 5.11 -6.72
N VAL A 253 7.18 4.45 -6.24
CA VAL A 253 8.14 5.02 -5.29
C VAL A 253 9.45 5.23 -6.06
N VAL A 254 9.79 6.49 -6.28
CA VAL A 254 11.01 6.93 -6.95
C VAL A 254 11.87 7.75 -6.00
#